data_AF-A0A9E2VCR6-F1
#
_entry.id   AF-A0A9E2VCR6-F1
#
_cell.length_a   1.000
_cell.length_b   1.000
_cell.length_c   1.000
_cell.angle_alpha   90.00
_cell.angle_beta   90.00
_cell.angle_gamma   90.00
#
_symmetry.space_group_name_H-M   'P 1'
#
loop_
_entity.id
_entity.type
_entity.pdbx_description
1 polymer ?
#
loop_
_entity_poly.entity_id
_entity_poly.type
_entity_poly.pdbx_seq_one_letter_code
_entity_poly.pdbx_strand_id
1 'polypeptide(L)'
;MTFRDNSGGNFPPRRMVQGNWTCSDCGKKITELPFEPSPDSPVYCRECWLKKRDQRSDRPRRMVRGNWTCSGCDKEITELPFEPSPNAPIYCKECWLKRKNQGA
;
A
#
# COMPACT_ATOMS: atom_id res chain seq x y z
N MET A 1 -15.85 -31.81 5.08
CA MET A 1 -15.50 -30.56 5.77
C MET A 1 -14.47 -30.87 6.86
N THR A 2 -13.22 -30.41 6.75
CA THR A 2 -12.36 -30.08 7.90
C THR A 2 -11.38 -28.99 7.44
N PHE A 3 -11.39 -27.89 8.18
CA PHE A 3 -10.75 -26.63 7.81
C PHE A 3 -9.27 -26.68 8.15
N ARG A 4 -8.44 -26.12 7.27
CA ARG A 4 -6.99 -25.93 7.43
C ARG A 4 -6.66 -25.30 8.79
N ASP A 5 -6.15 -26.13 9.70
CA ASP A 5 -5.52 -25.71 10.93
C ASP A 5 -4.35 -24.77 10.61
N ASN A 6 -4.55 -23.51 10.94
CA ASN A 6 -3.58 -22.44 10.84
C ASN A 6 -2.57 -22.60 11.98
N SER A 7 -1.57 -23.46 11.75
CA SER A 7 -0.45 -23.70 12.67
C SER A 7 0.27 -22.40 12.99
N GLY A 8 0.19 -22.01 14.26
CA GLY A 8 0.66 -20.76 14.82
C GLY A 8 2.12 -20.47 14.53
N GLY A 9 2.35 -19.35 13.84
CA GLY A 9 3.65 -18.72 13.79
C GLY A 9 4.04 -18.25 15.19
N ASN A 10 5.17 -18.75 15.67
CA ASN A 10 5.86 -18.33 16.88
C ASN A 10 6.35 -16.87 16.74
N PHE A 11 5.43 -15.91 16.68
CA PHE A 11 5.77 -14.50 16.77
C PHE A 11 6.02 -14.16 18.24
N PRO A 12 7.18 -13.58 18.60
CA PRO A 12 7.38 -13.09 19.94
C PRO A 12 6.25 -12.12 20.31
N PRO A 13 5.76 -12.11 21.56
CA PRO A 13 4.70 -11.21 21.97
C PRO A 13 5.13 -9.78 21.66
N ARG A 14 4.30 -9.06 20.90
CA ARG A 14 4.56 -7.66 20.55
C ARG A 14 4.73 -6.89 21.85
N ARG A 15 5.92 -6.33 22.08
CA ARG A 15 6.17 -5.48 23.24
C ARG A 15 5.34 -4.22 23.07
N MET A 16 4.23 -4.13 23.78
CA MET A 16 3.42 -2.92 23.85
C MET A 16 4.12 -1.99 24.84
N VAL A 17 4.52 -0.83 24.36
CA VAL A 17 5.02 0.23 25.24
C VAL A 17 3.79 0.86 25.86
N GLN A 18 3.70 0.80 27.20
CA GLN A 18 2.68 1.52 27.95
C GLN A 18 3.23 2.88 28.36
N GLY A 19 2.49 3.94 28.09
CA GLY A 19 2.91 5.30 28.38
C GLY A 19 1.73 6.26 28.25
N ASN A 20 1.89 7.51 28.68
CA ASN A 20 0.85 8.53 28.54
C ASN A 20 1.27 9.53 27.46
N TRP A 21 0.89 9.26 26.21
CA TRP A 21 1.20 10.17 25.09
C TRP A 21 -0.04 10.93 24.63
N THR A 22 0.17 12.13 24.13
CA THR A 22 -0.90 13.01 23.65
C THR A 22 -0.98 12.96 22.13
N CYS A 23 -2.15 12.63 21.59
CA CYS A 23 -2.37 12.67 20.15
C CYS A 23 -2.26 14.11 19.62
N SER A 24 -1.41 14.36 18.63
CA SER A 24 -1.24 15.71 18.05
C SER A 24 -2.46 16.21 17.27
N ASP A 25 -3.39 15.33 16.89
CA ASP A 25 -4.55 15.65 16.05
C ASP A 25 -5.86 15.84 16.84
N CYS A 26 -6.04 15.07 17.93
CA CYS A 26 -7.27 15.09 18.72
C CYS A 26 -7.07 15.28 20.22
N GLY A 27 -5.84 15.39 20.71
CA GLY A 27 -5.53 15.56 22.14
C GLY A 27 -5.82 14.34 23.02
N LYS A 28 -6.29 13.22 22.47
CA LYS A 28 -6.56 12.00 23.24
C LYS A 28 -5.28 11.42 23.83
N LYS A 29 -5.38 10.91 25.06
CA LYS A 29 -4.31 10.16 25.74
C LYS A 29 -4.24 8.75 25.13
N ILE A 30 -3.06 8.39 24.65
CA ILE A 30 -2.76 7.06 24.11
C ILE A 30 -1.97 6.33 25.18
N THR A 31 -2.48 5.19 25.62
CA THR A 31 -1.92 4.40 26.72
C THR A 31 -1.01 3.27 26.25
N GLU A 32 -1.16 2.83 25.01
CA GLU A 32 -0.49 1.64 24.47
C GLU A 32 -0.07 1.88 23.01
N LEU A 33 1.23 1.78 22.74
CA LEU A 33 1.79 1.89 21.40
C LEU A 33 2.70 0.68 21.09
N PRO A 34 2.64 0.12 19.88
CA PRO A 34 3.53 -0.96 19.45
C PRO A 34 4.93 -0.46 19.01
N PHE A 35 5.18 0.84 19.10
CA PHE A 35 6.44 1.50 18.76
C PHE A 35 6.80 2.51 19.84
N GLU A 36 8.11 2.74 20.01
CA GLU A 36 8.63 3.75 20.93
C GLU A 36 8.44 5.14 20.27
N PRO A 37 7.69 6.07 20.89
CA PRO A 37 7.43 7.37 20.27
C PRO A 37 8.66 8.26 20.38
N SER A 38 9.22 8.65 19.23
CA SER A 38 10.30 9.63 19.14
C SER A 38 9.76 11.06 19.36
N PRO A 39 10.53 11.95 20.02
CA PRO A 39 10.14 13.34 20.21
C PRO A 39 9.99 14.12 18.90
N ASP A 40 10.64 13.69 17.82
CA ASP A 40 10.57 14.31 16.49
C ASP A 40 9.32 13.90 15.68
N SER A 41 8.55 12.90 16.12
CA SER A 41 7.42 12.36 15.35
C SER A 41 6.08 12.57 16.07
N PRO A 42 5.08 13.23 15.43
CA PRO A 42 3.78 13.43 16.03
C PRO A 42 3.08 12.09 16.25
N VAL A 43 2.71 11.83 17.50
CA VAL A 43 2.01 10.61 17.88
C VAL A 43 0.53 10.77 17.53
N TYR A 44 -0.04 9.79 16.83
CA TYR A 44 -1.46 9.76 16.47
C TYR A 44 -2.15 8.58 17.15
N CYS A 45 -3.38 8.78 17.62
CA CYS A 45 -4.18 7.68 18.13
C CYS A 45 -4.62 6.77 16.97
N ARG A 46 -5.02 5.54 17.30
CA ARG A 46 -5.46 4.54 16.32
C ARG A 46 -6.51 5.09 15.35
N GLU A 47 -7.45 5.88 15.86
CA GLU A 47 -8.53 6.49 15.07
C GLU A 47 -8.01 7.57 14.09
N CYS A 48 -7.15 8.49 14.55
CA CYS A 48 -6.56 9.51 13.68
C CYS A 48 -5.65 8.89 12.61
N TRP A 49 -4.91 7.83 12.97
CA TRP A 49 -4.11 7.07 12.03
C TRP A 49 -4.99 6.35 10.99
N LEU A 50 -6.07 5.70 11.42
CA LEU A 50 -7.04 5.07 10.52
C LEU A 50 -7.67 6.07 9.56
N LYS A 51 -8.11 7.25 10.05
CA LYS A 51 -8.67 8.32 9.22
C LYS A 51 -7.68 8.80 8.15
N LYS A 52 -6.41 9.01 8.51
CA LYS A 52 -5.36 9.38 7.54
C LYS A 52 -5.05 8.26 6.53
N ARG A 53 -5.12 6.99 6.93
CA ARG A 53 -4.88 5.86 6.02
C ARG A 53 -6.00 5.72 5.00
N ASP A 54 -7.24 5.91 5.44
CA ASP A 54 -8.42 5.73 4.59
C ASP A 54 -8.40 6.70 3.40
N GLN A 55 -8.06 7.96 3.68
CA GLN A 55 -7.86 9.00 2.65
C GLN A 55 -6.75 8.67 1.62
N ARG A 56 -5.80 7.79 1.95
CA ARG A 56 -4.77 7.35 0.99
C ARG A 56 -5.26 6.20 0.12
N SER A 57 -6.18 5.38 0.63
CA SER A 57 -6.76 4.26 -0.11
C SER A 57 -7.85 4.72 -1.08
N ASP A 58 -8.59 5.77 -0.71
CA ASP A 58 -9.65 6.36 -1.54
C ASP A 58 -9.13 7.38 -2.57
N ARG A 59 -7.83 7.70 -2.54
CA ARG A 59 -7.25 8.52 -3.60
C ARG A 59 -7.36 7.73 -4.91
N PRO A 60 -8.21 8.13 -5.87
CA PRO A 60 -8.34 7.39 -7.11
C PRO A 60 -6.94 7.36 -7.73
N ARG A 61 -6.43 6.16 -8.02
CA ARG A 61 -5.19 6.02 -8.77
C ARG A 61 -5.36 6.89 -9.99
N ARG A 62 -4.56 7.95 -10.14
CA ARG A 62 -4.66 8.86 -11.28
C ARG A 62 -4.34 8.03 -12.51
N MET A 63 -5.39 7.56 -13.17
CA MET A 63 -5.29 6.85 -14.43
C MET A 63 -4.93 7.90 -15.46
N VAL A 64 -3.74 7.77 -16.04
CA VAL A 64 -3.34 8.58 -17.17
C VAL A 64 -4.06 7.99 -18.38
N ARG A 65 -4.85 8.82 -19.06
CA ARG A 65 -5.45 8.48 -20.35
C ARG A 65 -4.55 8.99 -21.46
N GLY A 66 -4.24 8.14 -22.42
CA GLY A 66 -3.39 8.48 -23.56
C GLY A 66 -3.53 7.45 -24.66
N ASN A 67 -2.96 7.75 -25.83
CA ASN A 67 -2.93 6.87 -27.00
C ASN A 67 -1.55 6.22 -27.11
N TRP A 68 -1.25 5.23 -26.26
CA TRP A 68 0.03 4.52 -26.31
C TRP A 68 -0.06 3.23 -27.12
N THR A 69 0.99 2.93 -27.88
CA THR A 69 1.07 1.73 -28.73
C THR A 69 1.80 0.60 -28.00
N CYS A 70 1.16 -0.57 -27.93
CA CYS A 70 1.77 -1.81 -27.44
C CYS A 70 2.89 -2.29 -28.37
N SER A 71 4.15 -2.36 -27.91
CA SER A 71 5.28 -2.84 -28.74
C SER A 71 5.25 -4.34 -29.09
N GLY A 72 4.30 -5.12 -28.56
CA GLY A 72 4.20 -6.57 -28.81
C GLY A 72 2.88 -7.02 -29.44
N CYS A 73 1.96 -6.08 -29.69
CA CYS A 73 0.61 -6.42 -30.12
C CYS A 73 -0.11 -5.32 -30.90
N ASP A 74 0.54 -4.16 -31.09
CA ASP A 74 0.03 -2.96 -31.79
C ASP A 74 -1.32 -2.42 -31.28
N LYS A 75 -1.85 -2.98 -30.19
CA LYS A 75 -3.07 -2.51 -29.54
C LYS A 75 -2.84 -1.16 -28.87
N GLU A 76 -3.87 -0.32 -28.95
CA GLU A 76 -3.98 0.95 -28.22
C GLU A 76 -4.25 0.71 -26.72
N ILE A 77 -3.43 1.32 -25.86
CA ILE A 77 -3.63 1.31 -24.41
C ILE A 77 -4.15 2.67 -24.01
N THR A 78 -5.41 2.72 -23.57
CA THR A 78 -6.14 3.96 -23.25
C THR A 78 -6.06 4.35 -21.78
N GLU A 79 -5.63 3.44 -20.91
CA GLU A 79 -5.59 3.65 -19.46
C GLU A 79 -4.34 3.04 -18.83
N LEU A 80 -3.48 3.87 -18.22
CA LEU A 80 -2.31 3.42 -17.47
C LEU A 80 -2.27 4.02 -16.05
N PRO A 81 -1.97 3.21 -15.02
CA PRO A 81 -1.83 3.69 -13.64
C PRO A 81 -0.45 4.30 -13.34
N PHE A 82 0.43 4.39 -14.35
CA PHE A 82 1.78 4.95 -14.26
C PHE A 82 2.00 5.95 -15.40
N GLU A 83 2.85 6.95 -15.16
CA GLU A 83 3.23 7.92 -16.19
C GLU A 83 4.13 7.23 -17.24
N PRO A 84 3.73 7.24 -18.52
CA PRO A 84 4.50 6.62 -19.60
C PRO A 84 5.83 7.35 -19.75
N SER A 85 6.93 6.65 -19.50
CA SER A 85 8.27 7.20 -19.72
C SER A 85 8.60 7.13 -21.22
N PRO A 86 9.13 8.19 -21.85
CA PRO A 86 9.46 8.20 -23.28
C PRO A 86 10.57 7.21 -23.67
N ASN A 87 11.27 6.64 -22.69
CA ASN A 87 12.43 5.76 -22.87
C ASN A 87 12.14 4.28 -22.56
N ALA A 88 10.88 3.91 -22.26
CA ALA A 88 10.50 2.55 -21.89
C ALA A 88 9.45 1.97 -22.86
N PRO A 89 9.61 0.72 -23.35
CA PRO A 89 8.62 0.08 -24.20
C PRO A 89 7.33 -0.18 -23.42
N ILE A 90 6.21 0.30 -23.97
CA ILE A 90 4.89 0.18 -23.35
C ILE A 90 4.27 -1.16 -23.79
N TYR A 91 3.87 -1.98 -22.82
CA TYR A 91 3.21 -3.26 -23.07
C TYR A 91 1.81 -3.26 -22.43
N CYS A 92 0.84 -3.88 -23.10
CA CYS A 92 -0.47 -4.10 -22.50
C CYS A 92 -0.37 -5.13 -21.36
N LYS A 93 -1.38 -5.17 -20.49
CA LYS A 93 -1.46 -6.12 -19.36
C LYS A 93 -1.24 -7.57 -19.83
N GLU A 94 -1.77 -7.94 -21.00
CA GLU A 94 -1.65 -9.28 -21.58
C GLU A 94 -0.21 -9.59 -22.03
N CYS A 95 0.47 -8.68 -22.74
CA CYS A 95 1.85 -8.87 -23.20
C CYS A 95 2.84 -8.90 -22.03
N TRP A 96 2.63 -8.06 -21.02
CA TRP A 96 3.43 -8.08 -19.80
C TRP A 96 3.25 -9.39 -19.02
N LEU A 97 2.01 -9.86 -18.86
CA LEU A 97 1.71 -11.15 -18.21
C LEU A 97 2.31 -12.34 -18.96
N LYS A 98 2.22 -12.37 -20.30
CA LYS A 98 2.84 -13.42 -21.12
C LYS A 98 4.36 -13.46 -20.94
N ARG A 99 5.03 -12.29 -20.97
CA ARG A 99 6.48 -12.20 -20.74
C ARG A 99 6.88 -12.59 -19.32
N LYS A 100 6.09 -12.22 -18.30
CA LYS A 100 6.37 -12.56 -16.90
C LYS A 100 6.20 -14.05 -16.60
N ASN A 101 5.22 -14.71 -17.23
CA ASN A 101 4.99 -16.15 -17.06
C ASN A 101 5.95 -17.05 -17.85
N GLN A 102 6.74 -16.51 -18.78
CA GLN A 102 7.76 -17.25 -19.54
C GLN A 102 9.15 -17.19 -18.89
N GLY A 103 9.27 -16.60 -17.70
CA GLY A 103 10.51 -16.50 -16.92
C GLY A 103 10.40 -17.12 -15.53
N ALA A 104 9.94 -18.37 -15.47
CA ALA A 104 10.07 -19.27 -14.31
C ALA A 104 10.75 -20.56 -14.75
#